data_AF-A0A7C2LX98-F1
#
_entry.id   AF-A0A7C2LX98-F1
#
_cell.length_a   1.000
_cell.length_b   1.000
_cell.length_c   1.000
_cell.angle_alpha   90.00
_cell.angle_beta   90.00
_cell.angle_gamma   90.00
#
_symmetry.space_group_name_H-M   'P 1'
#
loop_
_entity.id
_entity.type
_entity.pdbx_description
1 polymer ?
#
loop_
_entity_poly.entity_id
_entity_poly.type
_entity_poly.pdbx_seq_one_letter_code
_entity_poly.pdbx_strand_id
1 'polypeptide(L)'
;MKKTSPNISFSVLSAFIAGLFMVLTACNTSQKKQESTAEVTEDTSQKEAIIEELSGYPLPTSFEITKLIQEAGAPYILTLSNVPDQAGNYITQKEKALNLGVYGTDLCYASTYMMKQATLQFLEATRTLIDELGISTRFNVNYVNRIENNLDNRDSLIYIVSDSFYDTWEYLVQNRQDILARLVVSGSWIEGIYITANIAQTSRDNSDFLEILANQKTSLNKLLALLEPVKDREEISDIIKGLYDLQAIYEEVGESMTTEQLEQVADSIEILRSSIV
;
A
#
# COMPACT_ATOMS: atom_id res chain seq x y z
N MET A 1 -29.24 61.40 -7.04
CA MET A 1 -30.34 61.61 -8.00
C MET A 1 -30.03 60.83 -9.28
N LYS A 2 -30.99 60.02 -9.73
CA LYS A 2 -30.95 59.20 -10.97
C LYS A 2 -31.19 60.06 -12.22
N LYS A 3 -30.84 59.47 -13.38
CA LYS A 3 -31.13 59.85 -14.79
C LYS A 3 -30.05 60.74 -15.40
N THR A 4 -29.54 60.54 -16.62
CA THR A 4 -29.91 59.70 -17.78
C THR A 4 -28.77 59.86 -18.80
N SER A 5 -28.38 58.81 -19.50
CA SER A 5 -27.75 58.95 -20.83
C SER A 5 -28.85 59.12 -21.90
N PRO A 6 -28.52 59.70 -23.06
CA PRO A 6 -28.56 58.87 -24.25
C PRO A 6 -27.46 59.14 -25.29
N ASN A 7 -27.41 58.18 -26.20
CA ASN A 7 -26.44 57.87 -27.25
C ASN A 7 -26.54 58.76 -28.52
N ILE A 8 -25.59 58.48 -29.43
CA ILE A 8 -25.67 58.48 -30.92
C ILE A 8 -24.87 59.59 -31.63
N SER A 9 -23.83 59.21 -32.36
CA SER A 9 -23.82 59.34 -33.83
C SER A 9 -22.77 58.45 -34.49
N PHE A 10 -23.28 57.52 -35.28
CA PHE A 10 -22.62 56.71 -36.29
C PHE A 10 -22.49 57.52 -37.59
N SER A 11 -21.59 57.13 -38.52
CA SER A 11 -21.24 57.78 -39.80
C SER A 11 -20.05 58.75 -39.66
N VAL A 12 -18.89 58.52 -40.28
CA VAL A 12 -18.70 58.67 -41.74
C VAL A 12 -17.81 57.57 -42.34
N LEU A 13 -18.32 57.05 -43.45
CA LEU A 13 -17.82 56.07 -44.40
C LEU A 13 -16.92 56.74 -45.46
N SER A 14 -16.01 55.94 -46.05
CA SER A 14 -15.28 56.15 -47.32
C SER A 14 -13.90 56.77 -47.21
N ALA A 15 -12.86 56.35 -47.93
CA ALA A 15 -12.58 55.20 -48.79
C ALA A 15 -11.12 55.41 -49.24
N PHE A 16 -10.24 54.43 -49.04
CA PHE A 16 -9.02 54.31 -49.83
C PHE A 16 -8.67 52.83 -49.97
N ILE A 17 -9.06 52.28 -51.11
CA ILE A 17 -8.69 50.96 -51.61
C ILE A 17 -7.60 51.18 -52.66
N ALA A 18 -6.46 50.50 -52.49
CA ALA A 18 -5.48 50.02 -53.47
C ALA A 18 -4.16 49.86 -52.68
N GLY A 19 -3.61 48.68 -52.43
CA GLY A 19 -3.49 47.51 -53.28
C GLY A 19 -1.99 47.26 -53.47
N LEU A 20 -1.41 46.31 -52.75
CA LEU A 20 -0.24 45.58 -53.26
C LEU A 20 -0.20 44.17 -52.67
N PHE A 21 -0.21 43.25 -53.62
CA PHE A 21 -0.29 41.80 -53.52
C PHE A 21 1.14 41.24 -53.54
N MET A 22 1.33 40.10 -52.88
CA MET A 22 2.41 39.11 -53.08
C MET A 22 3.86 39.49 -52.75
N VAL A 23 4.45 38.80 -51.75
CA VAL A 23 5.48 37.79 -52.02
C VAL A 23 5.29 36.62 -51.05
N LEU A 24 4.97 35.45 -51.63
CA LEU A 24 5.14 34.14 -51.01
C LEU A 24 6.62 33.77 -51.10
N THR A 25 7.26 33.47 -49.98
CA THR A 25 8.49 32.66 -49.98
C THR A 25 8.15 31.28 -49.42
N ALA A 26 8.03 30.35 -50.35
CA ALA A 26 8.06 28.92 -50.10
C ALA A 26 9.42 28.53 -49.51
N CYS A 27 9.42 27.86 -48.36
CA CYS A 27 10.51 27.00 -47.97
C CYS A 27 10.03 25.56 -48.15
N ASN A 28 10.34 25.02 -49.32
CA ASN A 28 10.16 23.62 -49.66
C ASN A 28 11.41 22.88 -49.19
N THR A 29 11.32 22.11 -48.12
CA THR A 29 12.33 21.11 -47.77
C THR A 29 11.61 19.85 -47.32
N SER A 30 11.35 19.02 -48.32
CA SER A 30 11.34 17.57 -48.30
C SER A 30 10.90 16.90 -47.00
N GLN A 31 9.61 16.56 -46.96
CA GLN A 31 9.09 15.45 -46.15
C GLN A 31 9.89 14.17 -46.45
N LYS A 32 10.83 13.83 -45.58
CA LYS A 32 11.14 12.43 -45.30
C LYS A 32 10.10 11.97 -44.29
N LYS A 33 9.22 11.09 -44.74
CA LYS A 33 8.31 10.30 -43.93
C LYS A 33 9.18 9.47 -42.97
N GLN A 34 9.44 10.02 -41.79
CA GLN A 34 10.01 9.30 -40.67
C GLN A 34 8.83 8.58 -40.03
N GLU A 35 8.68 7.29 -40.35
CA GLU A 35 7.98 6.36 -39.48
C GLU A 35 8.71 6.39 -38.13
N SER A 36 8.23 7.23 -37.21
CA SER A 36 8.45 7.02 -35.79
C SER A 36 7.43 5.99 -35.33
N THR A 37 7.82 4.72 -35.46
CA THR A 37 7.13 3.57 -34.88
C THR A 37 7.97 2.99 -33.74
N ALA A 38 8.69 3.84 -33.00
CA ALA A 38 9.58 3.43 -31.92
C ALA A 38 9.57 4.47 -30.80
N GLU A 39 8.44 4.58 -30.10
CA GLU A 39 8.39 5.15 -28.74
C GLU A 39 7.18 4.68 -27.91
N VAL A 40 6.33 3.79 -28.44
CA VAL A 40 5.18 3.21 -27.72
C VAL A 40 5.43 1.74 -27.33
N THR A 41 6.42 1.08 -27.92
CA THR A 41 6.69 -0.35 -27.70
C THR A 41 7.58 -0.65 -26.50
N GLU A 42 8.51 0.24 -26.14
CA GLU A 42 9.49 -0.02 -25.07
C GLU A 42 8.89 0.17 -23.66
N ASP A 43 8.11 1.24 -23.47
CA ASP A 43 7.41 1.55 -22.21
C ASP A 43 6.28 0.56 -21.89
N THR A 44 5.58 0.08 -22.92
CA THR A 44 4.55 -0.97 -22.79
C THR A 44 5.25 -2.27 -22.36
N SER A 45 6.25 -2.74 -23.13
CA SER A 45 6.98 -3.99 -22.84
C SER A 45 7.62 -4.05 -21.44
N GLN A 46 8.17 -2.94 -20.94
CA GLN A 46 8.74 -2.91 -19.58
C GLN A 46 7.65 -3.00 -18.50
N LYS A 47 6.51 -2.35 -18.71
CA LYS A 47 5.39 -2.40 -17.77
C LYS A 47 4.67 -3.74 -17.76
N GLU A 48 4.56 -4.44 -18.89
CA GLU A 48 4.04 -5.82 -18.89
C GLU A 48 5.00 -6.80 -18.21
N ALA A 49 6.31 -6.59 -18.33
CA ALA A 49 7.31 -7.39 -17.60
C ALA A 49 7.17 -7.23 -16.07
N ILE A 50 6.87 -6.03 -15.57
CA ILE A 50 6.62 -5.79 -14.14
C ILE A 50 5.38 -6.55 -13.64
N ILE A 51 4.32 -6.59 -14.45
CA ILE A 51 3.09 -7.34 -14.08
C ILE A 51 3.38 -8.84 -14.00
N GLU A 52 4.16 -9.37 -14.94
CA GLU A 52 4.58 -10.78 -14.94
C GLU A 52 5.49 -11.10 -13.75
N GLU A 53 6.46 -10.22 -13.46
CA GLU A 53 7.38 -10.33 -12.30
C GLU A 53 6.62 -10.35 -10.97
N LEU A 54 5.57 -9.53 -10.85
CA LEU A 54 4.76 -9.38 -9.63
C LEU A 54 3.52 -10.28 -9.61
N SER A 55 3.51 -11.32 -10.45
CA SER A 55 2.43 -12.29 -10.47
C SER A 55 2.39 -13.12 -9.18
N GLY A 56 1.19 -13.23 -8.59
CA GLY A 56 0.99 -13.88 -7.30
C GLY A 56 1.41 -13.01 -6.12
N TYR A 57 0.84 -13.30 -4.94
CA TYR A 57 1.15 -12.54 -3.73
C TYR A 57 2.54 -12.93 -3.18
N PRO A 58 3.38 -11.95 -2.80
CA PRO A 58 4.81 -12.16 -2.64
C PRO A 58 5.25 -12.71 -1.27
N LEU A 59 4.41 -12.59 -0.23
CA LEU A 59 4.74 -12.93 1.16
C LEU A 59 3.72 -13.89 1.79
N PRO A 60 4.07 -14.58 2.89
CA PRO A 60 3.10 -15.13 3.82
C PRO A 60 2.01 -14.09 4.17
N THR A 61 0.77 -14.53 4.33
CA THR A 61 -0.32 -13.62 4.72
C THR A 61 -0.25 -13.27 6.23
N SER A 62 -0.82 -12.15 6.64
CA SER A 62 -0.95 -11.80 8.08
C SER A 62 -1.76 -12.82 8.89
N PHE A 63 -2.55 -13.70 8.25
CA PHE A 63 -3.17 -14.81 8.97
C PHE A 63 -2.17 -15.87 9.40
N GLU A 64 -1.13 -16.13 8.62
CA GLU A 64 -0.13 -17.12 9.00
C GLU A 64 0.54 -16.73 10.31
N ILE A 65 0.97 -15.47 10.45
CA ILE A 65 1.60 -15.01 11.69
C ILE A 65 0.61 -14.94 12.86
N THR A 66 -0.60 -14.38 12.66
CA THR A 66 -1.57 -14.27 13.77
C THR A 66 -2.08 -15.63 14.24
N LYS A 67 -2.16 -16.62 13.35
CA LYS A 67 -2.46 -18.01 13.69
C LYS A 67 -1.33 -18.64 14.51
N LEU A 68 -0.07 -18.47 14.10
CA LEU A 68 1.08 -18.98 14.88
C LEU A 68 1.10 -18.39 16.30
N ILE A 69 0.85 -17.09 16.43
CA ILE A 69 0.74 -16.42 17.73
C ILE A 69 -0.39 -17.01 18.59
N GLN A 70 -1.56 -17.25 17.99
CA GLN A 70 -2.69 -17.90 18.68
C GLN A 70 -2.35 -19.34 19.10
N GLU A 71 -1.72 -20.11 18.22
CA GLU A 71 -1.36 -21.52 18.46
C GLU A 71 -0.30 -21.65 19.57
N ALA A 72 0.60 -20.67 19.67
CA ALA A 72 1.54 -20.49 20.79
C ALA A 72 0.85 -20.05 22.10
N GLY A 73 -0.47 -19.83 22.10
CA GLY A 73 -1.27 -19.62 23.31
C GLY A 73 -1.34 -18.18 23.81
N ALA A 74 -0.92 -17.19 23.01
CA ALA A 74 -1.10 -15.79 23.38
C ALA A 74 -2.60 -15.43 23.47
N PRO A 75 -3.03 -14.59 24.43
CA PRO A 75 -4.34 -13.98 24.40
C PRO A 75 -4.40 -12.84 23.36
N TYR A 76 -5.61 -12.45 22.98
CA TYR A 76 -5.81 -11.21 22.22
C TYR A 76 -5.53 -9.98 23.09
N ILE A 77 -4.64 -9.11 22.65
CA ILE A 77 -4.27 -7.86 23.33
C ILE A 77 -4.77 -6.69 22.49
N LEU A 78 -5.89 -6.09 22.91
CA LEU A 78 -6.58 -5.02 22.17
C LEU A 78 -5.68 -3.81 21.87
N THR A 79 -4.75 -3.49 22.77
CA THR A 79 -3.91 -2.29 22.69
C THR A 79 -2.75 -2.41 21.71
N LEU A 80 -2.54 -3.58 21.09
CA LEU A 80 -1.49 -3.76 20.09
C LEU A 80 -1.92 -3.26 18.71
N SER A 81 -3.20 -3.34 18.39
CA SER A 81 -3.69 -2.88 17.09
C SER A 81 -3.69 -1.37 16.97
N ASN A 82 -3.59 -0.86 15.74
CA ASN A 82 -3.73 0.56 15.47
C ASN A 82 -5.16 1.03 15.82
N VAL A 83 -5.34 2.32 16.12
CA VAL A 83 -6.66 2.87 16.47
C VAL A 83 -7.50 2.99 15.19
N PRO A 84 -8.68 2.34 15.07
CA PRO A 84 -9.48 2.36 13.84
C PRO A 84 -9.85 3.77 13.35
N ASP A 85 -10.10 4.69 14.28
CA ASP A 85 -10.49 6.06 13.98
C ASP A 85 -9.38 6.89 13.30
N GLN A 86 -8.13 6.40 13.26
CA GLN A 86 -7.04 7.07 12.54
C GLN A 86 -7.10 6.85 11.03
N ALA A 87 -7.89 5.90 10.53
CA ALA A 87 -7.92 5.56 9.10
C ALA A 87 -8.24 6.74 8.18
N GLY A 88 -9.12 7.65 8.62
CA GLY A 88 -9.48 8.86 7.86
C GLY A 88 -8.53 10.04 8.04
N ASN A 89 -7.47 9.90 8.86
CA ASN A 89 -6.52 10.99 9.14
C ASN A 89 -5.25 10.92 8.27
N TYR A 90 -5.00 9.79 7.62
CA TYR A 90 -3.86 9.65 6.70
C TYR A 90 -4.07 10.51 5.44
N ILE A 91 -3.05 11.27 5.04
CA ILE A 91 -3.21 12.31 4.01
C ILE A 91 -2.62 11.84 2.68
N THR A 92 -1.38 11.37 2.72
CA THR A 92 -0.61 11.00 1.53
C THR A 92 -0.97 9.59 1.05
N GLN A 93 -0.76 9.34 -0.24
CA GLN A 93 -0.92 8.00 -0.83
C GLN A 93 -0.02 6.97 -0.13
N LYS A 94 1.18 7.38 0.28
CA LYS A 94 2.12 6.54 1.03
C LYS A 94 1.57 6.12 2.38
N GLU A 95 1.13 7.08 3.19
CA GLU A 95 0.54 6.82 4.52
C GLU A 95 -0.67 5.89 4.41
N LYS A 96 -1.56 6.15 3.45
CA LYS A 96 -2.76 5.32 3.23
C LYS A 96 -2.42 3.90 2.82
N ALA A 97 -1.45 3.72 1.93
CA ALA A 97 -1.05 2.39 1.47
C ALA A 97 -0.39 1.58 2.59
N LEU A 98 0.54 2.17 3.35
CA LEU A 98 1.15 1.52 4.51
C LEU A 98 0.08 1.13 5.54
N ASN A 99 -0.83 2.05 5.86
CA ASN A 99 -1.87 1.79 6.84
C ASN A 99 -2.97 0.84 6.36
N LEU A 100 -3.16 0.69 5.04
CA LEU A 100 -4.01 -0.37 4.50
C LEU A 100 -3.43 -1.75 4.85
N GLY A 101 -2.10 -1.89 4.79
CA GLY A 101 -1.39 -3.09 5.25
C GLY A 101 -1.51 -3.31 6.76
N VAL A 102 -1.34 -2.24 7.56
CA VAL A 102 -1.48 -2.24 9.02
C VAL A 102 -2.87 -2.70 9.43
N TYR A 103 -3.93 -2.03 8.98
CA TYR A 103 -5.30 -2.39 9.34
C TYR A 103 -5.74 -3.73 8.77
N GLY A 104 -5.20 -4.13 7.61
CA GLY A 104 -5.40 -5.49 7.11
C GLY A 104 -4.83 -6.53 8.08
N THR A 105 -3.68 -6.26 8.68
CA THR A 105 -3.06 -7.15 9.68
C THR A 105 -3.84 -7.15 11.00
N ASP A 106 -4.32 -5.99 11.44
CA ASP A 106 -5.20 -5.87 12.60
C ASP A 106 -6.54 -6.59 12.40
N LEU A 107 -7.10 -6.52 11.19
CA LEU A 107 -8.27 -7.28 10.80
C LEU A 107 -8.02 -8.79 10.90
N CYS A 108 -6.87 -9.27 10.41
CA CYS A 108 -6.45 -10.66 10.58
C CYS A 108 -6.31 -11.03 12.06
N TYR A 109 -5.66 -10.19 12.86
CA TYR A 109 -5.46 -10.43 14.28
C TYR A 109 -6.79 -10.53 15.03
N ALA A 110 -7.69 -9.56 14.87
CA ALA A 110 -9.02 -9.60 15.46
C ALA A 110 -9.83 -10.80 14.99
N SER A 111 -9.77 -11.14 13.70
CA SER A 111 -10.52 -12.27 13.11
C SER A 111 -10.01 -13.63 13.59
N THR A 112 -8.69 -13.82 13.70
CA THR A 112 -8.09 -15.05 14.24
C THR A 112 -8.61 -15.35 15.65
N TYR A 113 -8.84 -14.30 16.44
CA TYR A 113 -9.35 -14.39 17.81
C TYR A 113 -10.87 -14.25 17.93
N MET A 114 -11.60 -14.16 16.80
CA MET A 114 -13.06 -14.03 16.77
C MET A 114 -13.60 -12.80 17.52
N MET A 115 -12.83 -11.70 17.53
CA MET A 115 -13.19 -10.45 18.18
C MET A 115 -14.11 -9.62 17.28
N LYS A 116 -15.39 -10.02 17.18
CA LYS A 116 -16.36 -9.47 16.21
C LYS A 116 -16.38 -7.95 16.10
N GLN A 117 -16.40 -7.24 17.22
CA GLN A 117 -16.44 -5.79 17.22
C GLN A 117 -15.16 -5.19 16.61
N ALA A 118 -14.00 -5.69 17.03
CA ALA A 118 -12.71 -5.26 16.49
C ALA A 118 -12.59 -5.62 15.00
N THR A 119 -13.03 -6.83 14.59
CA THR A 119 -13.10 -7.24 13.18
C THR A 119 -13.91 -6.24 12.34
N LEU A 120 -15.08 -5.81 12.81
CA LEU A 120 -15.89 -4.82 12.10
C LEU A 120 -15.23 -3.44 12.06
N GLN A 121 -14.56 -3.03 13.14
CA GLN A 121 -13.86 -1.75 13.19
C GLN A 121 -12.67 -1.71 12.22
N PHE A 122 -11.85 -2.76 12.18
CA PHE A 122 -10.72 -2.84 11.25
C PHE A 122 -11.15 -3.06 9.80
N LEU A 123 -12.29 -3.73 9.58
CA LEU A 123 -12.91 -3.82 8.26
C LEU A 123 -13.30 -2.43 7.74
N GLU A 124 -13.92 -1.59 8.57
CA GLU A 124 -14.31 -0.23 8.18
C GLU A 124 -13.09 0.69 7.97
N ALA A 125 -12.06 0.56 8.81
CA ALA A 125 -10.78 1.25 8.62
C ALA A 125 -10.12 0.87 7.27
N THR A 126 -10.05 -0.43 6.99
CA THR A 126 -9.55 -0.99 5.71
C THR A 126 -10.36 -0.45 4.53
N ARG A 127 -11.70 -0.48 4.64
CA ARG A 127 -12.61 0.04 3.61
C ARG A 127 -12.36 1.52 3.32
N THR A 128 -12.22 2.33 4.37
CA THR A 128 -11.96 3.77 4.25
C THR A 128 -10.71 4.02 3.40
N LEU A 129 -9.62 3.30 3.70
CA LEU A 129 -8.38 3.44 2.95
C LEU A 129 -8.49 2.93 1.50
N ILE A 130 -9.16 1.80 1.26
CA ILE A 130 -9.43 1.29 -0.09
C ILE A 130 -10.17 2.34 -0.93
N ASP A 131 -11.21 2.95 -0.36
CA ASP A 131 -12.02 3.97 -1.04
C ASP A 131 -11.19 5.24 -1.31
N GLU A 132 -10.37 5.68 -0.35
CA GLU A 132 -9.51 6.87 -0.51
C GLU A 132 -8.31 6.66 -1.45
N LEU A 133 -7.82 5.42 -1.57
CA LEU A 133 -6.81 5.02 -2.55
C LEU A 133 -7.41 4.83 -3.95
N GLY A 134 -8.74 4.84 -4.08
CA GLY A 134 -9.45 4.66 -5.35
C GLY A 134 -9.42 3.23 -5.87
N ILE A 135 -9.20 2.25 -4.99
CA ILE A 135 -9.24 0.82 -5.33
C ILE A 135 -10.71 0.44 -5.54
N SER A 136 -11.06 -0.08 -6.73
CA SER A 136 -12.43 -0.25 -7.23
C SER A 136 -13.48 -0.70 -6.20
N THR A 137 -14.56 0.06 -6.03
CA THR A 137 -15.58 -0.14 -4.97
C THR A 137 -16.49 -1.36 -5.15
N ARG A 138 -16.68 -1.86 -6.38
CA ARG A 138 -17.45 -3.11 -6.61
C ARG A 138 -16.77 -4.33 -6.01
N PHE A 139 -15.45 -4.26 -5.86
CA PHE A 139 -14.63 -5.24 -5.18
C PHE A 139 -14.89 -5.18 -3.66
N ASN A 140 -14.77 -3.98 -3.07
CA ASN A 140 -14.92 -3.69 -1.64
C ASN A 140 -16.28 -4.14 -1.03
N VAL A 141 -17.40 -3.81 -1.69
CA VAL A 141 -18.76 -4.14 -1.18
C VAL A 141 -18.99 -5.64 -1.04
N ASN A 142 -18.34 -6.47 -1.87
CA ASN A 142 -18.47 -7.92 -1.77
C ASN A 142 -17.79 -8.46 -0.51
N TYR A 143 -16.55 -8.03 -0.20
CA TYR A 143 -15.82 -8.48 0.99
C TYR A 143 -16.48 -8.06 2.28
N VAL A 144 -16.97 -6.82 2.37
CA VAL A 144 -17.66 -6.33 3.57
C VAL A 144 -18.83 -7.24 3.91
N ASN A 145 -19.72 -7.49 2.95
CA ASN A 145 -20.88 -8.37 3.14
C ASN A 145 -20.45 -9.81 3.48
N ARG A 146 -19.41 -10.34 2.82
CA ARG A 146 -18.89 -11.69 3.11
C ARG A 146 -18.38 -11.79 4.55
N ILE A 147 -17.63 -10.81 5.03
CA ILE A 147 -17.07 -10.79 6.40
C ILE A 147 -18.20 -10.67 7.42
N GLU A 148 -19.12 -9.71 7.25
CA GLU A 148 -20.26 -9.50 8.16
C GLU A 148 -21.12 -10.76 8.33
N ASN A 149 -21.36 -11.49 7.23
CA ASN A 149 -22.14 -12.74 7.26
C ASN A 149 -21.38 -13.95 7.83
N ASN A 150 -20.07 -13.83 8.06
CA ASN A 150 -19.22 -14.92 8.53
C ASN A 150 -18.46 -14.60 9.83
N LEU A 151 -18.88 -13.56 10.58
CA LEU A 151 -18.26 -13.16 11.86
C LEU A 151 -18.21 -14.27 12.93
N ASP A 152 -18.96 -15.34 12.76
CA ASP A 152 -19.00 -16.52 13.65
C ASP A 152 -18.18 -17.70 13.14
N ASN A 153 -17.52 -17.57 11.98
CA ASN A 153 -16.77 -18.65 11.36
C ASN A 153 -15.33 -18.23 11.04
N ARG A 154 -14.40 -18.59 11.93
CA ARG A 154 -12.97 -18.27 11.81
C ARG A 154 -12.38 -18.67 10.46
N ASP A 155 -12.62 -19.91 10.02
CA ASP A 155 -12.01 -20.42 8.80
C ASP A 155 -12.54 -19.68 7.56
N SER A 156 -13.82 -19.30 7.59
CA SER A 156 -14.41 -18.46 6.54
C SER A 156 -13.82 -17.05 6.56
N LEU A 157 -13.63 -16.44 7.74
CA LEU A 157 -12.98 -15.13 7.85
C LEU A 157 -11.54 -15.18 7.32
N ILE A 158 -10.77 -16.20 7.70
CA ILE A 158 -9.41 -16.43 7.19
C ILE A 158 -9.43 -16.47 5.67
N TYR A 159 -10.30 -17.29 5.09
CA TYR A 159 -10.41 -17.40 3.64
C TYR A 159 -10.79 -16.08 2.96
N ILE A 160 -11.84 -15.41 3.43
CA ILE A 160 -12.37 -14.18 2.81
C ILE A 160 -11.37 -13.04 2.89
N VAL A 161 -10.72 -12.85 4.04
CA VAL A 161 -9.77 -11.74 4.22
C VAL A 161 -8.46 -12.06 3.49
N SER A 162 -8.00 -13.32 3.46
CA SER A 162 -6.86 -13.72 2.62
C SER A 162 -7.12 -13.42 1.15
N ASP A 163 -8.25 -13.89 0.61
CA ASP A 163 -8.73 -13.63 -0.76
C ASP A 163 -8.70 -12.12 -1.09
N SER A 164 -9.17 -11.29 -0.16
CA SER A 164 -9.16 -9.83 -0.33
C SER A 164 -7.75 -9.22 -0.46
N PHE A 165 -6.73 -9.77 0.21
CA PHE A 165 -5.34 -9.32 0.06
C PHE A 165 -4.76 -9.69 -1.30
N TYR A 166 -4.97 -10.94 -1.74
CA TYR A 166 -4.50 -11.41 -3.05
C TYR A 166 -5.05 -10.54 -4.17
N ASP A 167 -6.35 -10.29 -4.12
CA ASP A 167 -7.02 -9.50 -5.14
C ASP A 167 -6.69 -8.00 -5.04
N THR A 168 -6.48 -7.45 -3.85
CA THR A 168 -6.02 -6.06 -3.68
C THR A 168 -4.63 -5.89 -4.28
N TRP A 169 -3.73 -6.84 -4.01
CA TRP A 169 -2.40 -6.90 -4.62
C TRP A 169 -2.50 -6.99 -6.15
N GLU A 170 -3.26 -7.96 -6.67
CA GLU A 170 -3.44 -8.14 -8.11
C GLU A 170 -4.02 -6.89 -8.75
N TYR A 171 -5.04 -6.28 -8.15
CA TYR A 171 -5.62 -5.04 -8.64
C TYR A 171 -4.56 -3.94 -8.77
N LEU A 172 -3.78 -3.69 -7.72
CA LEU A 172 -2.76 -2.64 -7.74
C LEU A 172 -1.69 -2.94 -8.80
N VAL A 173 -1.21 -4.17 -8.89
CA VAL A 173 -0.21 -4.58 -9.90
C VAL A 173 -0.76 -4.42 -11.32
N GLN A 174 -1.96 -4.92 -11.61
CA GLN A 174 -2.59 -4.83 -12.94
C GLN A 174 -2.90 -3.39 -13.35
N ASN A 175 -3.17 -2.51 -12.38
CA ASN A 175 -3.38 -1.08 -12.61
C ASN A 175 -2.08 -0.26 -12.58
N ARG A 176 -0.91 -0.92 -12.60
CA ARG A 176 0.42 -0.28 -12.64
C ARG A 176 0.67 0.63 -11.43
N GLN A 177 0.10 0.26 -10.29
CA GLN A 177 0.27 0.88 -8.97
C GLN A 177 1.21 0.04 -8.10
N ASP A 178 2.35 -0.36 -8.66
CA ASP A 178 3.24 -1.36 -8.10
C ASP A 178 4.00 -0.87 -6.84
N ILE A 179 4.28 0.45 -6.73
CA ILE A 179 4.81 1.05 -5.50
C ILE A 179 3.75 1.04 -4.38
N LEU A 180 2.48 1.32 -4.70
CA LEU A 180 1.38 1.25 -3.73
C LEU A 180 1.21 -0.19 -3.21
N ALA A 181 1.22 -1.17 -4.12
CA ALA A 181 1.19 -2.60 -3.75
C ALA A 181 2.31 -2.97 -2.77
N ARG A 182 3.54 -2.53 -3.06
CA ARG A 182 4.70 -2.74 -2.19
C ARG A 182 4.54 -2.11 -0.81
N LEU A 183 4.06 -0.86 -0.74
CA LEU A 183 3.80 -0.17 0.53
C LEU A 183 2.75 -0.90 1.38
N VAL A 184 1.67 -1.42 0.77
CA VAL A 184 0.66 -2.22 1.47
C VAL A 184 1.29 -3.46 2.10
N VAL A 185 2.09 -4.21 1.33
CA VAL A 185 2.76 -5.42 1.84
C VAL A 185 3.79 -5.08 2.92
N SER A 186 4.53 -3.97 2.78
CA SER A 186 5.46 -3.49 3.81
C SER A 186 4.75 -3.16 5.11
N GLY A 187 3.65 -2.40 5.06
CA GLY A 187 2.88 -2.06 6.26
C GLY A 187 2.29 -3.30 6.96
N SER A 188 1.82 -4.27 6.18
CA SER A 188 1.32 -5.55 6.68
C SER A 188 2.41 -6.36 7.40
N TRP A 189 3.60 -6.45 6.81
CA TRP A 189 4.72 -7.14 7.44
C TRP A 189 5.16 -6.43 8.73
N ILE A 190 5.30 -5.10 8.69
CA ILE A 190 5.70 -4.29 9.86
C ILE A 190 4.74 -4.53 11.04
N GLU A 191 3.44 -4.48 10.80
CA GLU A 191 2.43 -4.68 11.85
C GLU A 191 2.49 -6.09 12.44
N GLY A 192 2.69 -7.10 11.60
CA GLY A 192 2.80 -8.50 12.04
C GLY A 192 3.99 -8.71 12.97
N ILE A 193 5.15 -8.13 12.65
CA ILE A 193 6.34 -8.19 13.52
C ILE A 193 6.11 -7.42 14.81
N TYR A 194 5.53 -6.21 14.74
CA TYR A 194 5.24 -5.39 15.91
C TYR A 194 4.36 -6.13 16.92
N ILE A 195 3.24 -6.73 16.47
CA ILE A 195 2.34 -7.48 17.33
C ILE A 195 3.08 -8.66 17.97
N THR A 196 3.83 -9.42 17.17
CA THR A 196 4.56 -10.61 17.65
C THR A 196 5.64 -10.23 18.67
N ALA A 197 6.44 -9.19 18.41
CA ALA A 197 7.50 -8.73 19.29
C ALA A 197 6.95 -8.25 20.64
N ASN A 198 5.87 -7.48 20.64
CA ASN A 198 5.22 -7.01 21.86
C ASN A 198 4.63 -8.15 22.69
N ILE A 199 4.04 -9.17 22.04
CA ILE A 199 3.58 -10.38 22.73
C ILE A 199 4.76 -11.14 23.33
N ALA A 200 5.85 -11.30 22.59
CA ALA A 200 7.05 -11.99 23.07
C ALA A 200 7.70 -11.30 24.28
N GLN A 201 7.70 -9.96 24.32
CA GLN A 201 8.26 -9.17 25.42
C GLN A 201 7.41 -9.27 26.71
N THR A 202 6.09 -9.40 26.58
CA THR A 202 5.18 -9.43 27.73
C THR A 202 4.84 -10.85 28.21
N SER A 203 5.22 -11.87 27.43
CA SER A 203 4.98 -13.27 27.75
C SER A 203 5.98 -13.80 28.77
N ARG A 204 5.47 -14.52 29.79
CA ARG A 204 6.30 -15.18 30.80
C ARG A 204 7.13 -16.32 30.20
N ASP A 205 6.52 -17.07 29.28
CA ASP A 205 7.18 -18.09 28.48
C ASP A 205 7.05 -17.65 27.02
N ASN A 206 8.18 -17.39 26.38
CA ASN A 206 8.22 -16.77 25.06
C ASN A 206 9.01 -17.56 24.02
N SER A 207 9.39 -18.82 24.31
CA SER A 207 10.16 -19.67 23.37
C SER A 207 9.53 -19.72 21.98
N ASP A 208 8.23 -19.97 21.93
CA ASP A 208 7.50 -20.14 20.68
C ASP A 208 7.44 -18.83 19.89
N PHE A 209 7.28 -17.69 20.57
CA PHE A 209 7.29 -16.39 19.92
C PHE A 209 8.68 -16.00 19.40
N LEU A 210 9.75 -16.39 20.11
CA LEU A 210 11.13 -16.19 19.65
C LEU A 210 11.44 -17.01 18.40
N GLU A 211 10.92 -18.23 18.29
CA GLU A 211 11.00 -19.05 17.07
C GLU A 211 10.16 -18.47 15.93
N ILE A 212 8.92 -18.04 16.22
CA ILE A 212 8.05 -17.38 15.23
C ILE A 212 8.74 -16.14 14.65
N LEU A 213 9.32 -15.29 15.50
CA LEU A 213 10.05 -14.09 15.09
C LEU A 213 11.31 -14.44 14.29
N ALA A 214 12.10 -15.42 14.74
CA ALA A 214 13.30 -15.85 14.03
C ALA A 214 12.99 -16.30 12.59
N ASN A 215 11.88 -17.04 12.41
CA ASN A 215 11.42 -17.51 11.10
C ASN A 215 11.04 -16.36 10.14
N GLN A 216 10.79 -15.15 10.65
CA GLN A 216 10.50 -13.97 9.82
C GLN A 216 11.72 -13.42 9.08
N LYS A 217 12.94 -13.91 9.37
CA LYS A 217 14.13 -13.61 8.54
C LYS A 217 13.88 -13.90 7.06
N THR A 218 13.21 -15.00 6.76
CA THR A 218 12.92 -15.41 5.38
C THR A 218 11.90 -14.48 4.71
N SER A 219 10.85 -14.08 5.44
CA SER A 219 9.84 -13.16 4.90
C SER A 219 10.41 -11.74 4.72
N LEU A 220 11.27 -11.27 5.64
CA LEU A 220 12.00 -10.00 5.50
C LEU A 220 12.88 -9.98 4.25
N ASN A 221 13.66 -11.03 4.02
CA ASN A 221 14.53 -11.11 2.85
C ASN A 221 13.73 -11.10 1.53
N LYS A 222 12.56 -11.77 1.50
CA LYS A 222 11.65 -11.71 0.36
C LYS A 222 11.07 -10.31 0.16
N LEU A 223 10.70 -9.63 1.25
CA LEU A 223 10.21 -8.26 1.19
C LEU A 223 11.30 -7.32 0.65
N LEU A 224 12.52 -7.40 1.15
CA LEU A 224 13.62 -6.57 0.65
C LEU A 224 13.92 -6.86 -0.83
N ALA A 225 13.89 -8.13 -1.26
CA ALA A 225 14.03 -8.48 -2.68
C ALA A 225 12.91 -7.90 -3.54
N LEU A 226 11.67 -7.87 -3.04
CA LEU A 226 10.53 -7.24 -3.70
C LEU A 226 10.69 -5.73 -3.85
N LEU A 227 11.32 -5.08 -2.87
CA LEU A 227 11.50 -3.64 -2.80
C LEU A 227 12.75 -3.14 -3.54
N GLU A 228 13.75 -4.01 -3.74
CA GLU A 228 15.02 -3.69 -4.39
C GLU A 228 14.88 -2.94 -5.73
N PRO A 229 13.97 -3.33 -6.66
CA PRO A 229 13.82 -2.63 -7.93
C PRO A 229 13.36 -1.16 -7.80
N VAL A 230 12.77 -0.79 -6.65
CA VAL A 230 12.23 0.56 -6.39
C VAL A 230 12.99 1.29 -5.28
N LYS A 231 14.18 0.82 -4.88
CA LYS A 231 14.92 1.37 -3.73
C LYS A 231 15.29 2.86 -3.83
N ASP A 232 15.50 3.35 -5.05
CA ASP A 232 15.90 4.73 -5.32
C ASP A 232 14.68 5.68 -5.42
N ARG A 233 13.46 5.16 -5.20
CA ARG A 233 12.22 5.93 -5.22
C ARG A 233 12.01 6.59 -3.86
N GLU A 234 11.91 7.93 -3.87
CA GLU A 234 11.74 8.74 -2.66
C GLU A 234 10.55 8.27 -1.82
N GLU A 235 9.47 7.83 -2.48
CA GLU A 235 8.21 7.43 -1.87
C GLU A 235 8.33 6.21 -0.92
N ILE A 236 9.39 5.39 -1.03
CA ILE A 236 9.54 4.13 -0.28
C ILE A 236 10.93 3.95 0.35
N SER A 237 11.90 4.81 -0.01
CA SER A 237 13.31 4.69 0.40
C SER A 237 13.54 4.64 1.92
N ASP A 238 12.77 5.39 2.71
CA ASP A 238 12.85 5.40 4.17
C ASP A 238 12.32 4.09 4.79
N ILE A 239 11.25 3.52 4.22
CA ILE A 239 10.73 2.21 4.63
C ILE A 239 11.76 1.13 4.36
N ILE A 240 12.37 1.15 3.16
CA ILE A 240 13.42 0.20 2.77
C ILE A 240 14.62 0.31 3.72
N LYS A 241 15.03 1.53 4.06
CA LYS A 241 16.12 1.75 5.01
C LYS A 241 15.80 1.13 6.37
N GLY A 242 14.61 1.38 6.93
CA GLY A 242 14.22 0.78 8.21
C GLY A 242 14.16 -0.76 8.17
N LEU A 243 13.76 -1.34 7.03
CA LEU A 243 13.77 -2.79 6.82
C LEU A 243 15.20 -3.35 6.70
N TYR A 244 16.15 -2.61 6.13
CA TYR A 244 17.57 -3.00 6.12
C TYR A 244 18.19 -2.92 7.52
N ASP A 245 17.82 -1.92 8.31
CA ASP A 245 18.27 -1.81 9.71
C ASP A 245 17.79 -3.04 10.51
N LEU A 246 16.53 -3.47 10.30
CA LEU A 246 16.03 -4.74 10.84
C LEU A 246 16.77 -5.96 10.29
N GLN A 247 17.07 -6.00 8.99
CA GLN A 247 17.76 -7.11 8.37
C GLN A 247 19.12 -7.37 9.02
N ALA A 248 19.86 -6.31 9.36
CA ALA A 248 21.15 -6.42 10.04
C ALA A 248 21.03 -7.16 11.38
N ILE A 249 19.97 -6.93 12.15
CA ILE A 249 19.70 -7.68 13.39
C ILE A 249 19.41 -9.14 13.07
N TYR A 250 18.59 -9.39 12.05
CA TYR A 250 18.22 -10.73 11.61
C TYR A 250 19.39 -11.56 11.05
N GLU A 251 20.46 -10.95 10.55
CA GLU A 251 21.64 -11.68 10.05
C GLU A 251 22.24 -12.59 11.12
N GLU A 252 22.23 -12.16 12.37
CA GLU A 252 22.76 -12.89 13.53
C GLU A 252 21.75 -13.86 14.17
N VAL A 253 20.50 -13.84 13.73
CA VAL A 253 19.43 -14.71 14.26
C VAL A 253 19.54 -16.12 13.67
N GLY A 254 19.53 -17.11 14.56
CA GLY A 254 19.52 -18.55 14.25
C GLY A 254 18.10 -19.13 14.16
N GLU A 255 17.90 -20.35 14.64
CA GLU A 255 16.58 -21.02 14.66
C GLU A 255 15.59 -20.35 15.63
N SER A 256 16.11 -19.68 16.67
CA SER A 256 15.33 -18.91 17.64
C SER A 256 16.08 -17.64 18.02
N MET A 257 15.36 -16.60 18.44
CA MET A 257 15.93 -15.36 18.92
C MET A 257 16.41 -15.46 20.38
N THR A 258 17.48 -14.76 20.73
CA THR A 258 17.81 -14.48 22.12
C THR A 258 16.95 -13.34 22.68
N THR A 259 16.94 -13.15 24.01
CA THR A 259 16.26 -12.01 24.64
C THR A 259 16.83 -10.67 24.16
N GLU A 260 18.14 -10.58 23.94
CA GLU A 260 18.79 -9.36 23.42
C GLU A 260 18.37 -9.08 21.98
N GLN A 261 18.30 -10.11 21.13
CA GLN A 261 17.81 -9.98 19.77
C GLN A 261 16.33 -9.58 19.72
N LEU A 262 15.51 -10.12 20.63
CA LEU A 262 14.11 -9.70 20.78
C LEU A 262 14.02 -8.20 21.13
N GLU A 263 14.83 -7.72 22.08
CA GLU A 263 14.85 -6.30 22.46
C GLU A 263 15.25 -5.41 21.27
N GLN A 264 16.30 -5.78 20.53
CA GLN A 264 16.73 -5.05 19.34
C GLN A 264 15.64 -5.01 18.24
N VAL A 265 15.00 -6.15 17.96
CA VAL A 265 13.92 -6.22 16.97
C VAL A 265 12.71 -5.41 17.43
N ALA A 266 12.33 -5.52 18.70
CA ALA A 266 11.20 -4.79 19.27
C ALA A 266 11.42 -3.27 19.20
N ASP A 267 12.60 -2.78 19.58
CA ASP A 267 12.93 -1.36 19.50
C ASP A 267 12.94 -0.87 18.04
N SER A 268 13.56 -1.64 17.15
CA SER A 268 13.66 -1.25 15.74
C SER A 268 12.28 -1.26 15.05
N ILE A 269 11.43 -2.24 15.35
CA ILE A 269 10.08 -2.30 14.76
C ILE A 269 9.15 -1.25 15.36
N GLU A 270 9.29 -0.90 16.65
CA GLU A 270 8.56 0.19 17.28
C GLU A 270 8.85 1.53 16.59
N ILE A 271 10.14 1.82 16.35
CA ILE A 271 10.56 3.03 15.65
C ILE A 271 10.00 3.07 14.22
N LEU A 272 10.13 1.95 13.49
CA LEU A 272 9.66 1.88 12.11
C LEU A 272 8.13 2.02 12.03
N ARG A 273 7.39 1.32 12.90
CA ARG A 273 5.93 1.43 12.97
C ARG A 273 5.49 2.84 13.34
N SER A 274 6.11 3.45 14.34
CA SER A 274 5.82 4.82 14.77
C SER A 274 6.05 5.87 13.68
N SER A 275 6.85 5.55 12.65
CA SER A 275 7.04 6.43 11.50
C SER A 275 5.91 6.37 10.47
N ILE A 276 5.03 5.36 10.55
CA ILE A 276 3.96 5.12 9.58
C ILE A 276 2.54 5.24 10.15
N VAL A 277 2.33 5.02 11.47
CA VAL A 277 0.99 5.05 12.10
C VAL A 277 0.63 6.38 12.75
#